data_AF-A0A5N9A889-F1
#
_entry.id   AF-A0A5N9A889-F1
#
_cell.length_a   1.000
_cell.length_b   1.000
_cell.length_c   1.000
_cell.angle_alpha   90.00
_cell.angle_beta   90.00
_cell.angle_gamma   90.00
#
_symmetry.space_group_name_H-M   'P 1'
#
loop_
_entity.id
_entity.type
_entity.pdbx_description
1 polymer ?
#
loop_
_entity_poly.entity_id
_entity_poly.type
_entity_poly.pdbx_seq_one_letter_code
_entity_poly.pdbx_strand_id
1 'polypeptide(L)' 'MSGCQADAQFSLIGRIAPDFTLPNPEGEPCSLQSLKGNKTLLVFLRHFA' A
#
# COMPACT_ATOMS: atom_id res chain seq x y z
N MET A 1 18.28 14.78 10.54
CA MET A 1 16.90 14.24 10.48
C MET A 1 16.39 14.49 9.07
N SER A 2 16.69 13.58 8.13
CA SER A 2 16.26 13.72 6.74
C SER A 2 14.97 12.96 6.54
N GLY A 3 13.86 13.68 6.40
CA GLY A 3 12.59 13.10 5.99
C GLY A 3 12.65 12.67 4.53
N CYS A 4 12.10 11.49 4.23
CA CYS A 4 11.87 11.07 2.86
C CYS A 4 10.76 11.96 2.27
N GLN A 5 11.13 12.90 1.42
CA GLN A 5 10.19 13.72 0.66
C GLN A 5 9.44 12.80 -0.33
N ALA A 6 8.12 12.75 -0.26
CA ALA A 6 7.32 12.10 -1.30
C ALA A 6 7.25 13.03 -2.51
N ASP A 7 8.05 12.77 -3.53
CA ASP A 7 8.00 13.45 -4.82
C ASP A 7 6.69 13.10 -5.53
N ALA A 8 5.63 13.82 -5.17
CA ALA A 8 4.28 13.59 -5.66
C ALA A 8 4.05 14.25 -7.02
N GLN A 9 4.62 13.69 -8.09
CA GLN A 9 4.03 13.82 -9.44
C GLN A 9 4.54 12.77 -10.41
N PHE A 10 4.15 11.52 -10.17
CA PHE A 10 4.07 10.52 -11.24
C PHE A 10 2.64 10.01 -11.32
N SER A 11 2.04 10.06 -12.51
CA SER A 11 0.82 9.30 -12.78
C SER A 11 1.15 7.83 -12.58
N LEU A 12 0.64 7.24 -11.51
CA LEU A 12 0.82 5.82 -11.19
C LEU A 12 -0.06 4.92 -12.07
N ILE A 13 -0.92 5.51 -12.91
CA ILE A 13 -1.79 4.79 -13.83
C ILE A 13 -0.93 3.99 -14.83
N GLY A 14 -1.21 2.69 -14.94
CA GLY A 14 -0.48 1.78 -15.83
C GLY A 14 0.84 1.26 -15.29
N ARG A 15 1.30 1.71 -14.11
CA ARG A 15 2.45 1.12 -13.41
C ARG A 15 1.99 0.00 -12.48
N ILE A 16 2.87 -0.97 -12.27
CA ILE A 16 2.67 -2.03 -11.27
C ILE A 16 2.66 -1.36 -9.89
N ALA A 17 1.69 -1.72 -9.05
CA ALA A 17 1.64 -1.27 -7.68
C ALA A 17 2.90 -1.74 -6.91
N PRO A 18 3.54 -0.88 -6.09
CA PRO A 18 4.64 -1.31 -5.23
C PRO A 18 4.20 -2.44 -4.32
N ASP A 19 5.06 -3.43 -4.15
CA ASP A 19 4.76 -4.56 -3.26
C ASP A 19 4.89 -4.15 -1.79
N PHE A 20 4.06 -4.76 -0.94
CA PHE A 20 4.11 -4.58 0.50
C PHE A 20 3.44 -5.74 1.22
N THR A 21 3.79 -5.88 2.50
CA THR A 21 3.16 -6.78 3.44
C THR A 21 2.71 -5.98 4.66
N LEU A 22 1.44 -6.13 5.03
CA LEU A 22 0.84 -5.50 6.21
C LEU A 22 0.17 -6.57 7.07
N PRO A 23 0.05 -6.37 8.40
CA PRO A 23 -0.77 -7.23 9.22
C PRO A 23 -2.25 -7.08 8.83
N ASN A 24 -2.98 -8.19 8.81
CA ASN A 24 -4.44 -8.21 8.74
C ASN A 24 -5.03 -7.86 10.13
N PRO A 25 -6.37 -7.78 10.27
CA PRO A 25 -7.02 -7.50 11.56
C PRO A 25 -6.67 -8.51 12.66
N GLU A 26 -6.35 -9.75 12.30
CA GLU A 26 -5.90 -10.82 13.21
C GLU A 26 -4.41 -10.71 13.58
N GLY A 27 -3.67 -9.75 13.00
CA GLY A 27 -2.25 -9.55 13.20
C GLY A 27 -1.34 -10.42 12.32
N GLU A 28 -1.91 -11.27 11.47
CA GLU A 28 -1.18 -12.14 10.56
C GLU A 28 -0.69 -11.38 9.32
N PRO A 29 0.48 -11.75 8.76
CA PRO A 29 1.02 -11.07 7.59
C PRO A 29 0.18 -11.33 6.33
N CYS A 30 -0.21 -10.26 5.64
CA CYS A 30 -0.91 -10.28 4.37
C CYS A 30 -0.10 -9.51 3.30
N SER A 31 0.30 -10.19 2.22
CA SER A 31 1.05 -9.58 1.11
C SER A 31 0.13 -9.13 -0.02
N LEU A 32 0.48 -8.03 -0.70
CA LEU A 32 -0.26 -7.57 -1.88
C LEU A 32 -0.29 -8.63 -2.99
N GLN A 33 0.78 -9.42 -3.13
CA GLN A 33 0.86 -10.51 -4.11
C GLN A 33 -0.21 -11.59 -3.92
N SER A 34 -0.62 -11.84 -2.67
CA SER A 34 -1.66 -12.84 -2.38
C SER A 34 -3.03 -12.46 -2.97
N LEU A 35 -3.23 -11.18 -3.28
CA LEU A 35 -4.48 -10.64 -3.84
C LEU A 35 -4.46 -10.56 -5.38
N LYS A 36 -3.37 -10.99 -6.02
CA LYS A 36 -3.20 -10.92 -7.48
C LYS A 36 -4.29 -11.70 -8.20
N GLY A 37 -4.74 -11.15 -9.33
CA GLY A 37 -5.86 -11.69 -10.10
C GLY A 37 -7.22 -11.10 -9.72
N ASN A 38 -7.30 -10.41 -8.57
CA ASN A 38 -8.48 -9.65 -8.16
C ASN A 38 -8.31 -8.16 -8.42
N LYS A 39 -9.43 -7.46 -8.68
CA LYS A 39 -9.46 -6.00 -8.64
C LYS A 39 -9.43 -5.57 -7.18
N THR A 40 -8.31 -5.00 -6.76
CA THR A 40 -8.06 -4.62 -5.36
C THR A 40 -8.04 -3.10 -5.21
N LEU A 41 -8.76 -2.58 -4.23
CA LEU A 41 -8.74 -1.17 -3.83
C LEU A 41 -7.98 -1.04 -2.50
N LEU A 42 -6.98 -0.15 -2.46
CA LEU A 42 -6.24 0.16 -1.23
C LEU A 42 -6.80 1.43 -0.60
N VAL A 43 -7.20 1.32 0.67
CA VAL A 43 -7.73 2.44 1.45
C VAL A 43 -6.82 2.64 2.66
N PHE A 44 -6.04 3.72 2.67
CA PHE A 44 -5.21 4.09 3.81
C PHE A 44 -5.99 5.08 4.69
N LEU A 45 -6.35 4.64 5.89
CA LEU A 45 -6.99 5.48 6.90
C LEU A 45 -5.94 5.96 7.88
N ARG A 46 -5.94 7.27 8.17
CA ARG A 46 -5.15 7.80 9.29
C ARG A 46 -5.96 7.62 10.57
N HIS A 47 -5.42 6.87 11.52
CA HIS A 47 -5.98 6.83 12.87
C HIS A 47 -5.64 8.14 13.58
N PHE A 48 -6.66 8.90 13.97
CA PHE A 48 -6.50 10.08 14.83
C PHE A 48 -6.73 9.59 16.26
N ALA A 49 -5.64 9.21 16.93
CA ALA A 49 -5.62 8.98 18.37
C ALA A 49 -5.38 10.32 19.08
#